data_AF-A0A0L6J4R5-F1
#
_entry.id   AF-A0A0L6J4R5-F1
#
_cell.length_a   1.000
_cell.length_b   1.000
_cell.length_c   1.000
_cell.angle_alpha   90.00
_cell.angle_beta   90.00
_cell.angle_gamma   90.00
#
_symmetry.space_group_name_H-M   'P 1'
#
loop_
_entity.id
_entity.type
_entity.pdbx_description
1 polymer ?
#
loop_
_entity_poly.entity_id
_entity_poly.type
_entity_poly.pdbx_seq_one_letter_code
_entity_poly.pdbx_strand_id
1 'polypeptide(L)'
;MRGVLGLARSLEGRTVVVLLLAVLLVHGGALAIYRLSAAAAADEAFATEVARQLVIAREAVSRRPPEERADEAEALSSNHFEIGWDAPAPARPPGATDPALRDLRDRLLALEPVL
;
A
#
# COMPACT_ATOMS: atom_id res chain seq x y z
N MET A 1 -40.56 -21.43 9.48
CA MET A 1 -39.71 -21.69 8.29
C MET A 1 -40.43 -22.39 7.11
N ARG A 2 -41.59 -23.05 7.28
CA ARG A 2 -42.30 -23.75 6.18
C ARG A 2 -43.00 -22.84 5.15
N GLY A 3 -43.36 -21.61 5.50
CA GLY A 3 -44.04 -20.67 4.57
C GLY A 3 -43.17 -20.13 3.43
N VAL A 4 -41.87 -19.96 3.66
CA VAL A 4 -40.92 -19.43 2.66
C VAL A 4 -40.70 -20.43 1.52
N LEU A 5 -40.70 -21.73 1.82
CA LEU A 5 -40.62 -22.81 0.81
C LEU A 5 -41.90 -22.97 -0.02
N GLY A 6 -43.06 -22.54 0.49
CA GLY A 6 -44.33 -22.57 -0.23
C GLY A 6 -44.43 -21.48 -1.31
N LEU A 7 -43.94 -20.28 -1.00
CA LEU A 7 -43.85 -19.18 -1.95
C LEU A 7 -42.79 -19.43 -3.04
N ALA A 8 -41.66 -20.05 -2.69
CA ALA A 8 -40.61 -20.41 -3.66
C ALA A 8 -41.07 -21.37 -4.78
N ARG A 9 -42.22 -22.05 -4.61
CA ARG A 9 -42.84 -22.91 -5.63
C ARG A 9 -43.76 -22.16 -6.60
N SER A 10 -44.20 -20.94 -6.28
CA SER A 10 -44.95 -20.10 -7.21
C SER A 10 -43.98 -19.34 -8.13
N LEU A 11 -44.43 -19.02 -9.35
CA LEU A 11 -43.65 -18.24 -10.31
C LEU A 11 -43.21 -16.91 -9.69
N GLU A 12 -44.11 -16.26 -8.95
CA GLU A 12 -43.88 -14.99 -8.27
C GLU A 12 -42.79 -15.08 -7.18
N GLY A 13 -42.82 -16.11 -6.33
CA GLY A 13 -41.80 -16.28 -5.31
C GLY A 13 -40.43 -16.60 -5.90
N ARG A 14 -40.38 -17.32 -7.03
CA ARG A 14 -39.13 -17.55 -7.77
C ARG A 14 -38.56 -16.23 -8.31
N THR A 15 -39.40 -15.35 -8.87
CA THR A 15 -38.96 -14.04 -9.36
C THR A 15 -38.42 -13.17 -8.22
N VAL A 16 -39.10 -13.13 -7.08
CA VAL A 16 -38.64 -12.38 -5.90
C VAL A 16 -37.30 -12.92 -5.39
N VAL A 17 -37.12 -14.24 -5.32
CA VAL A 17 -35.85 -14.85 -4.91
C VAL A 17 -34.72 -14.49 -5.90
N VAL A 18 -34.99 -14.53 -7.20
CA VAL A 18 -34.00 -14.13 -8.22
C VAL A 18 -33.65 -12.66 -8.10
N LEU A 19 -34.62 -11.77 -7.88
CA LEU A 19 -34.38 -10.35 -7.67
C LEU A 19 -33.56 -10.09 -6.40
N LEU A 20 -33.89 -10.75 -5.29
CA LEU A 20 -33.12 -10.63 -4.05
C LEU A 20 -31.69 -11.15 -4.21
N LEU A 21 -31.52 -12.28 -4.92
CA LEU A 21 -30.20 -12.82 -5.21
C LEU A 21 -29.39 -11.87 -6.09
N ALA A 22 -30.01 -11.28 -7.12
CA ALA A 22 -29.38 -10.30 -7.99
C ALA A 22 -28.97 -9.04 -7.18
N VAL A 23 -29.86 -8.52 -6.34
CA VAL A 23 -29.56 -7.40 -5.44
C VAL A 23 -28.39 -7.73 -4.53
N LEU A 24 -28.38 -8.91 -3.91
CA LEU A 24 -27.31 -9.34 -3.01
C LEU A 24 -25.97 -9.47 -3.75
N LEU A 25 -25.97 -10.01 -4.96
CA LEU A 25 -24.77 -10.12 -5.79
C LEU A 25 -24.22 -8.75 -6.20
N VAL A 26 -25.09 -7.83 -6.63
CA VAL A 26 -24.69 -6.47 -7.01
C VAL A 26 -24.12 -5.72 -5.82
N HIS A 27 -24.80 -5.75 -4.68
CA HIS A 27 -24.36 -5.02 -3.49
C HIS A 27 -23.13 -5.65 -2.84
N GLY A 28 -23.08 -6.99 -2.80
CA GLY A 28 -21.91 -7.72 -2.32
C GLY A 28 -20.68 -7.46 -3.20
N GLY A 29 -20.86 -7.47 -4.53
CA GLY A 29 -19.81 -7.14 -5.49
C GLY A 29 -19.33 -5.70 -5.34
N ALA A 30 -20.24 -4.73 -5.26
CA ALA A 30 -19.91 -3.33 -5.05
C ALA A 30 -19.13 -3.11 -3.75
N LEU A 31 -19.54 -3.76 -2.65
CA LEU A 31 -18.85 -3.68 -1.37
C LEU A 31 -17.46 -4.32 -1.43
N ALA A 32 -17.31 -5.46 -2.11
CA ALA A 32 -16.01 -6.12 -2.29
C ALA A 32 -15.06 -5.24 -3.10
N ILE A 33 -15.52 -4.66 -4.22
CA ILE A 33 -14.75 -3.73 -5.04
C ILE A 33 -14.35 -2.50 -4.22
N TYR A 34 -15.28 -1.91 -3.47
CA TYR A 34 -14.99 -0.76 -2.60
C TYR A 34 -13.89 -1.08 -1.57
N ARG A 35 -13.96 -2.26 -0.95
CA ARG A 35 -12.94 -2.69 0.02
C ARG A 35 -11.57 -2.89 -0.64
N LEU A 36 -11.53 -3.48 -1.82
CA LEU A 36 -10.30 -3.65 -2.59
C LEU A 36 -9.72 -2.29 -3.00
N SER A 37 -10.55 -1.36 -3.46
CA SER A 37 -10.09 -0.02 -3.83
C SER A 37 -9.64 0.79 -2.61
N ALA A 38 -10.32 0.64 -1.46
CA ALA A 38 -9.93 1.33 -0.23
C ALA A 38 -8.60 0.81 0.31
N ALA A 39 -8.37 -0.50 0.27
CA ALA A 39 -7.08 -1.09 0.64
C ALA A 39 -5.97 -0.64 -0.32
N ALA A 40 -6.21 -0.67 -1.63
CA ALA A 40 -5.25 -0.21 -2.63
C ALA A 40 -4.91 1.29 -2.47
N ALA A 41 -5.91 2.14 -2.22
CA ALA A 41 -5.71 3.56 -1.98
C ALA A 41 -4.96 3.84 -0.66
N ALA A 42 -5.21 3.03 0.39
CA ALA A 42 -4.46 3.13 1.64
C ALA A 42 -2.99 2.75 1.46
N ASP A 43 -2.70 1.68 0.71
CA ASP A 43 -1.33 1.28 0.39
C ASP A 43 -0.58 2.34 -0.43
N GLU A 44 -1.27 2.97 -1.38
CA GLU A 44 -0.70 4.07 -2.20
C GLU A 44 -0.39 5.31 -1.36
N ALA A 45 -1.31 5.70 -0.47
CA ALA A 45 -1.11 6.82 0.44
C ALA A 45 0.07 6.57 1.40
N PHE A 46 0.19 5.36 1.93
CA PHE A 46 1.30 4.97 2.80
C PHE A 46 2.64 5.02 2.05
N ALA A 47 2.72 4.45 0.85
CA ALA A 47 3.93 4.47 0.03
C ALA A 47 4.37 5.91 -0.29
N THR A 48 3.42 6.79 -0.62
CA THR A 48 3.69 8.21 -0.89
C THR A 48 4.24 8.94 0.33
N GLU A 49 3.67 8.68 1.51
CA GLU A 49 4.14 9.31 2.74
C GLU A 49 5.55 8.83 3.11
N VAL A 50 5.82 7.53 3.01
CA VAL A 50 7.17 6.99 3.24
C VAL A 50 8.18 7.58 2.25
N ALA A 51 7.81 7.72 0.97
CA ALA A 51 8.65 8.37 -0.03
C ALA A 51 9.03 9.79 0.39
N ARG A 52 8.02 10.58 0.77
CA ARG A 52 8.19 11.96 1.20
C ARG A 52 9.14 12.08 2.39
N GLN A 53 8.94 11.25 3.42
CA GLN A 53 9.79 11.26 4.60
C GLN A 53 11.25 10.89 4.25
N LEU A 54 11.46 9.91 3.37
CA LEU A 54 12.80 9.53 2.92
C LEU A 54 13.48 10.63 2.10
N VAL A 55 12.75 11.32 1.22
CA VAL A 55 13.28 12.46 0.44
C VAL A 55 13.73 13.58 1.38
N ILE A 56 12.91 13.93 2.38
CA ILE A 56 13.24 14.96 3.36
C ILE A 56 14.46 14.56 4.19
N ALA A 57 14.50 13.31 4.68
CA ALA A 57 15.65 12.80 5.44
C ALA A 57 16.94 12.83 4.60
N ARG A 58 16.87 12.38 3.34
CA ARG A 58 17.99 12.44 2.40
C ARG A 58 18.47 13.87 2.17
N GLU A 59 17.55 14.81 1.99
CA GLU A 59 17.90 16.21 1.80
C GLU A 59 18.57 16.81 3.04
N ALA A 60 18.05 16.51 4.24
CA ALA A 60 18.65 16.93 5.51
C ALA A 60 20.09 16.42 5.66
N VAL A 61 20.32 15.11 5.42
CA VAL A 61 21.65 14.50 5.44
C VAL A 61 22.56 15.09 4.37
N SER A 62 22.06 15.35 3.15
CA SER A 62 22.87 15.87 2.04
C SER A 62 23.37 17.30 2.27
N ARG A 63 22.62 18.11 3.02
CA ARG A 63 23.01 19.50 3.37
C ARG A 63 24.21 19.56 4.33
N ARG A 64 24.48 18.49 5.07
CA ARG A 64 25.64 18.41 5.98
C ARG A 64 26.95 18.16 5.22
N PRO A 65 28.09 18.64 5.77
CA PRO A 65 29.39 18.28 5.24
C PRO A 65 29.58 16.76 5.30
N PRO A 66 30.32 16.14 4.35
CA PRO A 66 30.40 14.68 4.19
C PRO A 66 30.77 13.92 5.47
N GLU A 67 31.60 14.54 6.31
CA GLU A 67 32.06 13.99 7.59
C GLU A 67 30.99 13.96 8.70
N GLU A 68 29.95 14.80 8.62
CA GLU A 68 28.84 14.85 9.60
C GLU A 68 27.59 14.06 9.14
N ARG A 69 27.60 13.50 7.92
CA ARG A 69 26.40 12.88 7.33
C ARG A 69 25.98 11.58 8.00
N ALA A 70 26.94 10.79 8.46
CA ALA A 70 26.66 9.56 9.20
C ALA A 70 25.97 9.87 10.53
N ASP A 71 26.50 10.84 11.28
CA ASP A 71 25.95 11.26 12.56
C ASP A 71 24.56 11.90 12.39
N GLU A 72 24.35 12.70 11.35
CA GLU A 72 23.03 13.29 11.05
C GLU A 72 22.01 12.22 10.63
N ALA A 73 22.43 11.21 9.86
CA ALA A 73 21.56 10.09 9.49
C ALA A 73 21.15 9.29 10.74
N GLU A 74 22.10 9.00 11.63
CA GLU A 74 21.81 8.31 12.90
C GLU A 74 20.88 9.14 13.78
N ALA A 75 21.06 10.47 13.85
CA ALA A 75 20.18 11.36 14.60
C ALA A 75 18.73 11.42 14.06
N LEU A 76 18.53 11.13 12.78
CA LEU A 76 17.21 11.01 12.16
C LEU A 76 16.57 9.62 12.38
N SER A 77 17.29 8.69 12.99
CA SER A 77 16.74 7.38 13.36
C SER A 77 15.71 7.52 14.48
N SER A 78 14.72 6.64 14.46
CA SER A 78 13.64 6.56 15.45
C SER A 78 13.39 5.12 15.84
N ASN A 79 12.51 4.89 16.82
CA ASN A 79 12.09 3.53 17.22
C ASN A 79 11.53 2.68 16.07
N HIS A 80 11.15 3.31 14.94
CA HIS A 80 10.56 2.63 13.80
C HIS A 80 11.51 2.50 12.59
N PHE A 81 12.55 3.32 12.52
CA PHE A 81 13.44 3.39 11.36
C PHE A 81 14.87 3.68 11.80
N GLU A 82 15.80 2.84 11.36
CA GLU A 82 17.23 3.14 11.42
C GLU A 82 17.64 3.73 10.08
N ILE A 83 18.27 4.90 10.10
CA ILE A 83 18.74 5.61 8.92
C ILE A 83 20.27 5.66 8.98
N GLY A 84 20.91 5.06 7.99
CA GLY A 84 22.36 5.07 7.82
C GLY A 84 22.76 5.80 6.55
N TRP A 85 23.92 6.45 6.57
CA TRP A 85 24.54 7.02 5.38
C TRP A 85 25.75 6.19 4.98
N ASP A 86 25.72 5.64 3.77
CA ASP A 86 26.87 5.02 3.12
C ASP A 86 27.46 6.02 2.11
N ALA A 87 28.79 6.13 2.05
CA ALA A 87 29.45 6.80 0.94
C ALA A 87 29.02 6.13 -0.38
N PRO A 88 28.88 6.88 -1.49
CA PRO A 88 28.41 6.33 -2.76
C PRO A 88 29.32 5.19 -3.21
N ALA A 89 28.89 3.96 -2.93
CA ALA A 89 29.56 2.74 -3.33
C ALA A 89 29.34 2.52 -4.84
N PRO A 90 30.26 1.85 -5.54
CA PRO A 90 30.00 1.43 -6.92
C PRO A 90 28.72 0.60 -6.96
N ALA A 91 27.83 0.94 -7.90
CA ALA A 91 26.45 0.47 -8.07
C ALA A 91 26.12 -0.82 -7.30
N ARG A 92 25.30 -0.69 -6.25
CA ARG A 92 24.83 -1.83 -5.44
C ARG A 92 24.12 -2.84 -6.36
N PRO A 93 24.45 -4.15 -6.28
CA PRO A 93 23.91 -5.13 -7.21
C PRO A 93 22.38 -5.16 -7.16
N PRO A 94 21.69 -5.18 -8.32
CA PRO A 94 20.24 -5.24 -8.39
C PRO A 94 19.77 -6.58 -7.80
N GLY A 95 19.35 -6.55 -6.54
CA GLY A 95 19.01 -7.75 -5.75
C GLY A 95 19.35 -7.66 -4.27
N ALA A 96 20.08 -6.64 -3.83
CA ALA A 96 20.38 -6.43 -2.40
C ALA A 96 19.15 -5.99 -1.58
N THR A 97 18.04 -5.63 -2.22
CA THR A 97 16.79 -5.26 -1.55
C THR A 97 16.03 -6.53 -1.15
N ASP A 98 15.63 -6.61 0.12
CA ASP A 98 14.78 -7.68 0.64
C ASP A 98 13.58 -7.93 -0.30
N PRO A 99 13.29 -9.19 -0.66
CA PRO A 99 12.14 -9.55 -1.48
C PRO A 99 10.82 -8.91 -1.07
N ALA A 100 10.57 -8.75 0.24
CA ALA A 100 9.36 -8.16 0.79
C ALA A 100 9.28 -6.64 0.55
N LEU A 101 10.42 -5.97 0.36
CA LEU A 101 10.51 -4.52 0.17
C LEU A 101 10.65 -4.11 -1.30
N ARG A 102 10.77 -5.08 -2.23
CA ARG A 102 10.93 -4.78 -3.66
C ARG A 102 9.77 -3.97 -4.23
N ASP A 103 8.53 -4.33 -3.90
CA ASP A 103 7.35 -3.60 -4.40
C ASP A 103 7.30 -2.17 -3.86
N LEU A 104 7.64 -1.98 -2.57
CA LEU A 104 7.78 -0.65 -1.99
C LEU A 104 8.87 0.15 -2.69
N ARG A 105 10.07 -0.43 -2.87
CA ARG A 105 11.19 0.23 -3.57
C ARG A 105 10.81 0.64 -4.98
N ASP A 106 10.20 -0.25 -5.76
CA ASP A 106 9.86 0.03 -7.15
C ASP A 106 8.81 1.15 -7.23
N ARG A 107 7.87 1.22 -6.27
CA ARG A 107 6.93 2.35 -6.13
C ARG A 107 7.63 3.65 -5.71
N LEU A 108 8.57 3.59 -4.76
CA LEU A 108 9.37 4.74 -4.33
C LEU A 108 10.16 5.32 -5.50
N LEU A 109 10.82 4.48 -6.29
CA LEU A 109 11.56 4.88 -7.49
C LEU A 109 10.65 5.41 -8.61
N ALA A 110 9.41 4.91 -8.72
CA ALA A 110 8.42 5.44 -9.65
C ALA A 110 7.93 6.84 -9.24
N LEU A 111 7.81 7.11 -7.94
CA LEU A 111 7.40 8.40 -7.38
C LEU A 111 8.52 9.44 -7.41
N GLU A 112 9.73 9.03 -7.03
CA GLU A 112 10.91 9.90 -6.98
C GLU A 112 12.14 9.18 -7.58
N PRO A 113 12.41 9.35 -8.89
CA PRO A 113 13.43 8.57 -9.60
C PRO A 113 14.88 8.93 -9.24
N VAL A 114 15.10 9.95 -8.40
CA VAL A 114 16.43 10.39 -7.92
C VAL A 114 16.81 9.82 -6.55
N LEU A 115 15.96 9.01 -5.92
CA LEU A 115 16.30 8.16 -4.77
C LEU A 115 17.17 6.98 -5.19
#